data_AF-A0A9Q3BCR5-F1
#
_entry.id   AF-A0A9Q3BCR5-F1
#
_cell.length_a   1.000
_cell.length_b   1.000
_cell.length_c   1.000
_cell.angle_alpha   90.00
_cell.angle_beta   90.00
_cell.angle_gamma   90.00
#
_symmetry.space_group_name_H-M   'P 1'
#
loop_
_entity.id
_entity.type
_entity.pdbx_description
1 polymer ?
#
loop_
_entity_poly.entity_id
_entity_poly.type
_entity_poly.pdbx_seq_one_letter_code
_entity_poly.pdbx_strand_id
1 'polypeptide(L)'
;MGSPVAWNSKRQTCVALSTCQAEYMEMSFAARAGMCISQSITPITRRITPTLLLDNQLAVKITNDSGSRKNSRHIKCKFHLINEMIVNKEVTIKWITSREQKVDIFTKKQAKVKVY
;
A
#
# COMPACT_ATOMS: atom_id res chain seq x y z
N MET A 1 13.32 18.20 -3.51
CA MET A 1 12.52 18.12 -2.27
C MET A 1 11.08 17.92 -2.68
N GLY A 2 10.43 16.82 -2.28
CA GLY A 2 9.01 16.58 -2.56
C GLY A 2 8.18 16.94 -1.33
N SER A 3 7.10 17.70 -1.52
CA SER A 3 6.16 18.01 -0.44
C SER A 3 5.11 16.91 -0.32
N PRO A 4 4.79 16.44 0.90
CA PRO A 4 3.71 15.47 1.09
C PRO A 4 2.37 16.10 0.69
N VAL A 5 1.64 15.43 -0.21
CA VAL A 5 0.33 15.89 -0.70
C VAL A 5 -0.81 15.40 0.18
N ALA A 6 -0.72 14.17 0.69
CA ALA A 6 -1.70 13.57 1.59
C ALA A 6 -1.04 12.49 2.44
N TRP A 7 -1.51 12.33 3.67
CA TRP A 7 -1.10 11.25 4.57
C TRP A 7 -2.32 10.69 5.29
N ASN A 8 -2.27 9.41 5.66
CA ASN A 8 -3.30 8.80 6.50
C ASN A 8 -2.68 7.68 7.33
N SER A 9 -3.01 7.62 8.62
CA SER A 9 -2.70 6.49 9.50
C SER A 9 -4.01 5.99 10.08
N LYS A 10 -4.41 4.77 9.68
CA LYS A 10 -5.66 4.16 10.08
C LYS A 10 -5.42 2.78 10.65
N ARG A 11 -5.92 2.56 11.88
CA ARG A 11 -5.95 1.23 12.46
C ARG A 11 -6.82 0.31 11.61
N GLN A 12 -6.30 -0.86 11.29
CA GLN A 12 -6.99 -1.81 10.43
C GLN A 12 -8.30 -2.26 11.07
N THR A 13 -9.38 -2.27 10.29
CA THR A 13 -10.73 -2.60 10.77
C THR A 13 -10.92 -4.10 11.00
N CYS A 14 -10.00 -4.93 10.51
CA CYS A 14 -9.97 -6.37 10.75
C CYS A 14 -8.63 -6.77 11.34
N VAL A 15 -8.64 -7.86 12.12
CA VAL A 15 -7.40 -8.47 12.62
C VAL A 15 -6.65 -9.09 11.45
N ALA A 16 -5.44 -8.60 11.18
CA ALA A 16 -4.54 -9.21 10.22
C ALA A 16 -3.93 -10.48 10.84
N LEU A 17 -3.98 -11.60 10.12
CA LEU A 17 -3.42 -12.88 10.57
C LEU A 17 -1.90 -12.96 10.34
N SER A 18 -1.33 -12.01 9.57
CA SER A 18 0.10 -11.88 9.34
C SER A 18 0.47 -10.42 9.04
N THR A 19 1.75 -10.07 9.21
CA THR A 19 2.30 -8.76 8.80
C THR A 19 2.10 -8.50 7.32
N CYS A 20 2.25 -9.54 6.49
CA CYS A 20 2.00 -9.46 5.06
C CYS A 20 0.54 -9.12 4.73
N GLN A 21 -0.42 -9.71 5.45
CA GLN A 21 -1.83 -9.35 5.30
C GLN A 21 -2.10 -7.91 5.72
N ALA A 22 -1.44 -7.43 6.78
CA ALA A 22 -1.58 -6.06 7.24
C ALA A 22 -1.08 -5.06 6.18
N GLU A 23 0.11 -5.27 5.64
CA GLU A 23 0.66 -4.40 4.59
C GLU A 23 -0.16 -4.47 3.30
N TYR A 24 -0.74 -5.62 2.97
CA TYR A 24 -1.65 -5.74 1.84
C TYR A 24 -2.91 -4.88 2.02
N MET A 25 -3.46 -4.85 3.22
CA MET A 25 -4.61 -4.02 3.53
C MET A 25 -4.29 -2.53 3.36
N GLU A 26 -3.11 -2.11 3.81
CA GLU A 26 -2.60 -0.75 3.64
C GLU A 26 -2.32 -0.43 2.17
N MET A 27 -1.73 -1.36 1.43
CA MET A 27 -1.55 -1.26 -0.02
C MET A 27 -2.87 -1.05 -0.74
N SER A 28 -3.92 -1.80 -0.39
CA SER A 28 -5.25 -1.63 -0.98
C SER A 28 -5.84 -0.24 -0.75
N PHE A 29 -5.51 0.36 0.39
CA PHE A 29 -5.94 1.71 0.74
C PHE A 29 -5.13 2.75 -0.02
N ALA A 30 -3.81 2.60 -0.03
CA ALA A 30 -2.88 3.48 -0.76
C ALA A 30 -3.15 3.48 -2.27
N ALA A 31 -3.47 2.32 -2.86
CA ALA A 31 -3.85 2.18 -4.27
C ALA A 31 -5.07 3.06 -4.61
N ARG A 32 -6.15 2.95 -3.83
CA ARG A 32 -7.37 3.74 -4.02
C ARG A 32 -7.14 5.23 -3.80
N ALA A 33 -6.38 5.58 -2.76
CA ALA A 33 -6.03 6.98 -2.49
C ALA A 33 -5.21 7.58 -3.64
N GLY A 34 -4.17 6.87 -4.11
CA GLY A 34 -3.35 7.30 -5.25
C GLY A 34 -4.14 7.43 -6.54
N MET A 35 -5.05 6.50 -6.81
CA MET A 35 -5.94 6.57 -7.96
C MET A 35 -6.92 7.76 -7.87
N CYS A 36 -7.52 7.98 -6.70
CA CYS A 36 -8.43 9.11 -6.47
C CYS A 36 -7.71 10.45 -6.65
N ILE A 37 -6.49 10.58 -6.12
CA ILE A 37 -5.66 11.77 -6.33
C ILE A 37 -5.34 11.95 -7.82
N SER A 38 -4.90 10.88 -8.50
CA SER A 38 -4.61 10.90 -9.94
C SER A 38 -5.83 11.35 -10.77
N GLN A 39 -7.00 10.79 -10.51
CA GLN A 39 -8.25 11.16 -11.18
C GLN A 39 -8.65 12.62 -10.88
N SER A 40 -8.44 13.08 -9.65
CA SER A 40 -8.76 14.46 -9.24
C SER A 40 -7.86 15.50 -9.92
N ILE A 41 -6.60 15.16 -10.22
CA ILE A 41 -5.65 16.07 -10.89
C ILE A 41 -5.64 15.91 -12.42
N THR A 42 -6.15 14.80 -12.96
CA THR A 42 -6.27 14.56 -14.41
C THR A 42 -6.97 15.67 -15.21
N PRO A 43 -7.98 16.41 -14.71
CA PRO A 43 -8.52 17.56 -15.47
C PRO A 43 -7.54 18.73 -15.60
N ILE A 44 -6.52 18.81 -14.74
CA ILE A 44 -5.55 19.91 -14.68
C ILE A 44 -4.19 19.46 -15.24
N THR A 45 -3.87 18.16 -15.18
CA THR A 45 -2.58 17.58 -15.54
C THR A 45 -2.75 16.40 -16.49
N ARG A 46 -1.66 15.91 -17.10
CA ARG A 46 -1.70 14.59 -17.77
C ARG A 46 -2.00 13.50 -16.74
N ARG A 47 -2.65 12.40 -17.18
CA ARG A 47 -2.91 11.22 -16.34
C ARG A 47 -1.58 10.69 -15.78
N ILE A 48 -1.47 10.62 -14.46
CA ILE A 48 -0.29 10.11 -13.76
C ILE A 48 -0.64 8.75 -13.17
N THR A 49 0.12 7.71 -13.50
CA THR A 49 -0.04 6.40 -12.87
C THR A 49 0.63 6.43 -11.49
N PRO A 50 -0.12 6.29 -10.37
CA PRO A 50 0.48 6.24 -9.04
C PRO A 50 1.38 4.99 -8.88
N THR A 51 2.54 5.20 -8.26
CA THR A 51 3.47 4.13 -7.90
C THR A 51 3.41 3.88 -6.40
N LEU A 52 3.07 2.67 -6.00
CA LEU A 52 3.11 2.22 -4.61
C LEU A 52 4.49 1.68 -4.28
N LEU A 53 5.06 2.18 -3.18
CA LEU A 53 6.35 1.75 -2.65
C LEU A 53 6.13 0.83 -1.45
N LEU A 54 6.64 -0.40 -1.54
CA LEU A 54 6.46 -1.44 -0.52
C LEU A 54 7.80 -1.98 -0.09
N ASP A 55 7.97 -2.27 1.19
CA ASP A 55 9.21 -2.82 1.75
C ASP A 55 9.16 -4.32 2.00
N ASN A 56 7.96 -4.92 2.05
CA ASN A 56 7.84 -6.37 2.14
C ASN A 56 7.84 -7.06 0.78
N GLN A 57 8.91 -7.81 0.53
CA GLN A 57 9.08 -8.65 -0.66
C GLN A 57 7.97 -9.70 -0.80
N LEU A 58 7.42 -10.22 0.30
CA LEU A 58 6.31 -11.17 0.27
C LEU A 58 5.03 -10.51 -0.25
N ALA A 59 4.74 -9.28 0.18
CA ALA A 59 3.59 -8.55 -0.31
C ALA A 59 3.69 -8.26 -1.82
N VAL A 60 4.88 -7.90 -2.30
CA VAL A 60 5.17 -7.68 -3.73
C VAL A 60 5.09 -8.97 -4.53
N LYS A 61 5.59 -10.08 -4.00
CA LYS A 61 5.46 -11.39 -4.64
C LYS A 61 4.00 -11.84 -4.70
N ILE A 62 3.24 -11.65 -3.63
CA ILE A 62 1.82 -12.03 -3.57
C ILE A 62 0.98 -11.19 -4.55
N THR A 63 1.30 -9.92 -4.79
CA THR A 63 0.62 -9.15 -5.86
C THR A 63 0.98 -9.62 -7.27
N ASN A 64 2.19 -10.14 -7.49
CA ASN A 64 2.62 -10.63 -8.79
C ASN A 64 2.21 -12.09 -9.04
N ASP A 65 2.08 -12.88 -7.98
CA ASP A 65 1.74 -14.29 -8.03
C ASP A 65 0.27 -14.44 -7.63
N SER A 66 -0.60 -14.67 -8.62
CA SER A 66 -2.06 -14.79 -8.49
C SER A 66 -2.55 -15.95 -7.58
N GLY A 67 -1.64 -16.63 -6.89
CA GLY A 67 -1.80 -17.97 -6.34
C GLY A 67 -2.01 -18.12 -4.82
N SER A 68 -2.14 -17.07 -4.00
CA SER A 68 -2.28 -17.31 -2.54
C SER A 68 -3.72 -17.60 -2.09
N ARG A 69 -4.13 -18.86 -2.31
CA ARG A 69 -5.28 -19.53 -1.69
C ARG A 69 -5.02 -19.67 -0.17
N LYS A 70 -5.53 -18.76 0.67
CA LYS A 70 -6.04 -19.10 2.03
C LYS A 70 -6.78 -17.94 2.72
N ASN A 71 -8.08 -18.19 2.95
CA ASN A 71 -8.95 -17.79 4.05
C ASN A 71 -9.00 -16.32 4.51
N SER A 72 -9.70 -15.48 3.74
CA SER A 72 -10.82 -14.62 4.19
C SER A 72 -11.46 -13.94 2.97
N ARG A 73 -12.78 -14.03 2.79
CA ARG A 73 -13.49 -13.50 1.60
C ARG A 73 -13.21 -12.01 1.35
N HIS A 74 -13.16 -11.21 2.41
CA HIS A 74 -12.88 -9.76 2.32
C HIS A 74 -11.45 -9.42 1.87
N ILE A 75 -10.48 -10.30 2.15
CA ILE A 75 -9.10 -10.15 1.68
C ILE A 75 -9.02 -10.51 0.20
N LYS A 76 -9.72 -11.57 -0.23
CA LYS A 76 -9.78 -11.98 -1.64
C LYS A 76 -10.33 -10.88 -2.55
N CYS A 77 -11.37 -10.15 -2.13
CA CYS A 77 -11.91 -9.03 -2.92
C CYS A 77 -10.87 -7.91 -3.08
N LYS A 78 -10.18 -7.54 -1.99
CA LYS A 78 -9.09 -6.56 -2.08
C LYS A 78 -7.92 -7.08 -2.91
N PHE A 79 -7.70 -8.40 -2.87
CA PHE A 79 -6.66 -9.06 -3.65
C PHE A 79 -6.90 -8.93 -5.14
N HIS A 80 -8.10 -9.30 -5.56
CA HIS A 80 -8.52 -9.19 -6.95
C HIS A 80 -8.47 -7.74 -7.44
N LEU A 81 -8.97 -6.80 -6.62
CA LEU A 81 -9.00 -5.38 -6.97
C LEU A 81 -7.60 -4.82 -7.28
N ILE A 82 -6.59 -5.10 -6.44
CA ILE A 82 -5.23 -4.59 -6.69
C ILE A 82 -4.63 -5.25 -7.93
N ASN A 83 -4.84 -6.56 -8.11
CA ASN A 83 -4.33 -7.25 -9.30
C ASN A 83 -4.96 -6.70 -10.58
N GLU A 84 -6.27 -6.44 -10.58
CA GLU A 84 -6.94 -5.76 -11.70
C GLU A 84 -6.35 -4.37 -11.97
N MET A 85 -6.09 -3.57 -10.93
CA MET A 85 -5.47 -2.25 -11.09
C MET A 85 -4.06 -2.32 -11.68
N ILE A 86 -3.27 -3.34 -11.32
CA ILE A 86 -1.93 -3.56 -11.88
C ILE A 86 -2.03 -4.01 -13.34
N VAL A 87 -2.90 -4.97 -13.64
CA VAL A 87 -3.13 -5.48 -15.00
C VAL A 87 -3.62 -4.37 -15.93
N ASN A 88 -4.52 -3.51 -15.44
CA ASN A 88 -5.02 -2.34 -16.16
C ASN A 88 -4.02 -1.17 -16.23
N LYS A 89 -2.80 -1.33 -15.68
CA LYS A 89 -1.74 -0.31 -15.60
C LYS A 89 -2.19 0.99 -14.92
N GLU A 90 -3.18 0.90 -14.04
CA GLU A 90 -3.69 2.04 -13.27
C GLU A 90 -2.85 2.32 -12.04
N VAL A 91 -2.13 1.32 -11.54
CA VAL A 91 -1.22 1.44 -10.40
C VAL A 91 0.03 0.61 -10.70
N THR A 92 1.20 1.14 -10.37
CA THR A 92 2.47 0.40 -10.45
C THR A 92 2.97 0.08 -9.05
N ILE A 93 3.53 -1.11 -8.85
CA ILE A 93 4.14 -1.50 -7.59
C ILE A 93 5.66 -1.55 -7.76
N LYS A 94 6.38 -0.91 -6.82
CA LYS A 94 7.84 -0.98 -6.73
C LYS A 94 8.25 -1.40 -5.33
N TRP A 95 9.08 -2.43 -5.26
CA TRP A 95 9.75 -2.79 -4.02
C TRP A 95 10.86 -1.79 -3.70
N ILE A 96 10.94 -1.38 -2.44
CA ILE A 96 12.03 -0.55 -1.89
C ILE A 96 12.55 -1.17 -0.61
N THR A 97 13.77 -0.82 -0.18
CA THR A 97 14.27 -1.31 1.10
C THR A 97 13.53 -0.63 2.27
N SER A 98 13.37 -1.30 3.42
CA SER A 98 12.75 -0.67 4.60
C SER A 98 13.49 0.61 5.07
N ARG A 99 14.77 0.77 4.72
CA ARG A 99 15.55 2.00 5.00
C ARG A 99 15.11 3.18 4.15
N GLU A 100 14.59 2.93 2.95
CA GLU A 100 14.10 3.95 2.04
C GLU A 100 12.59 4.24 2.23
N GLN A 101 11.90 3.39 3.00
CA GLN A 101 10.49 3.54 3.30
C GLN A 101 10.26 4.64 4.35
N LYS A 102 10.14 5.88 3.87
CA LYS A 102 9.87 7.06 4.73
C LYS A 102 8.59 6.94 5.56
N VAL A 103 7.67 6.06 5.15
CA VAL A 103 6.40 5.80 5.85
C VAL A 103 6.59 5.03 7.15
N ASP A 104 7.70 4.32 7.32
CA ASP A 104 8.00 3.48 8.50
C ASP A 104 8.00 4.30 9.81
N ILE A 105 8.37 5.59 9.71
CA ILE A 105 8.32 6.56 10.82
C ILE A 105 6.89 6.75 11.34
N PHE A 106 5.88 6.57 10.49
CA PHE A 106 4.46 6.80 10.80
C PHE A 106 3.70 5.52 11.18
N THR A 107 4.27 4.33 10.93
CA THR A 107 3.60 3.04 11.16
C THR A 107 4.22 2.21 12.30
N LYS A 108 5.52 2.39 12.60
CA LYS A 108 6.15 1.74 13.76
C LYS A 108 5.91 2.52 15.05
N LYS A 109 5.59 1.79 16.13
CA LYS A 109 5.63 2.35 17.48
C LYS A 109 7.07 2.79 17.77
N GLN A 110 7.29 4.07 18.01
CA GLN A 110 8.57 4.53 18.53
C GLN A 110 8.83 3.84 19.88
N ALA A 111 10.03 3.28 20.04
CA ALA A 111 10.47 2.78 21.34
C ALA A 111 10.40 3.94 22.34
N LYS A 112 9.83 3.69 23.53
CA LYS A 112 9.83 4.69 24.60
C LYS A 112 11.28 5.06 24.89
N VAL A 113 11.63 6.32 24.69
CA VAL A 113 12.88 6.88 25.19
C VAL A 113 12.82 6.73 26.72
N LYS A 114 13.63 5.83 27.28
CA LYS A 114 13.89 5.84 28.73
C LYS A 114 14.73 7.08 28.99
N VAL A 115 14.09 8.12 29.50
CA VAL A 115 14.77 9.24 30.14
C VAL A 115 15.20 8.73 31.51
N TYR A 116 16.51 8.63 31.72
CA TYR A 116 17.12 8.47 33.04
C TYR A 116 17.42 9.85 33.60
#